data_AF-A0A349PW47-F1
#
_entry.id   AF-A0A349PW47-F1
#
_cell.length_a   1.000
_cell.length_b   1.000
_cell.length_c   1.000
_cell.angle_alpha   90.00
_cell.angle_beta   90.00
_cell.angle_gamma   90.00
#
_symmetry.space_group_name_H-M   'P 1'
#
loop_
_entity.id
_entity.type
_entity.pdbx_description
1 polymer ?
#
loop_
_entity_poly.entity_id
_entity_poly.type
_entity_poly.pdbx_seq_one_letter_code
_entity_poly.pdbx_strand_id
1 'polypeptide(L)'
;DYAIVIASRYQELKSKMHHRDAIVETLNFAFPTIITSGSILSICGFLIGSMTSEPVIAGIGESLGRGTVISIIMVMFALPQILLIGSGIVDKTSFSVPSITEKKSGHGKVSVNGMVRGSINGTVHGIMHATVEGDIDLNLISGSANEEQDDEED
;
A
#
# COMPACT_ATOMS: atom_id res chain seq x y z
N ASP A 1 13.12 2.70 12.69
CA ASP A 1 12.97 2.04 11.39
C ASP A 1 11.87 0.98 11.38
N TYR A 2 11.98 -0.07 12.19
CA TYR A 2 10.97 -1.13 12.25
C TYR A 2 9.52 -0.67 12.48
N ALA A 3 9.30 0.40 13.25
CA ALA A 3 7.97 0.98 13.42
C ALA A 3 7.36 1.50 12.11
N ILE A 4 8.19 2.04 11.20
CA ILE A 4 7.76 2.52 9.88
C ILE A 4 7.38 1.33 9.00
N VAL A 5 8.22 0.29 8.98
CA VAL A 5 7.95 -0.94 8.23
C VAL A 5 6.63 -1.59 8.68
N ILE A 6 6.40 -1.66 9.99
CA ILE A 6 5.13 -2.15 10.56
C ILE A 6 3.97 -1.26 10.13
N ALA A 7 4.08 0.07 10.27
CA ALA A 7 3.00 0.98 9.91
C ALA A 7 2.63 0.90 8.42
N SER A 8 3.62 0.89 7.53
CA SER A 8 3.41 0.79 6.08
C SER A 8 2.74 -0.54 5.71
N ARG A 9 3.24 -1.65 6.24
CA ARG A 9 2.68 -2.98 5.95
C ARG A 9 1.29 -3.16 6.55
N TYR A 10 1.04 -2.60 7.73
CA TYR A 10 -0.29 -2.56 8.32
C TYR A 10 -1.28 -1.78 7.44
N GLN A 11 -0.89 -0.63 6.88
CA GLN A 11 -1.74 0.13 5.97
C GLN A 11 -2.08 -0.65 4.70
N GLU A 12 -1.13 -1.39 4.11
CA GLU A 12 -1.39 -2.26 2.96
C GLU A 12 -2.37 -3.38 3.30
N LEU A 13 -2.18 -4.04 4.45
CA LEU A 13 -2.99 -5.19 4.88
C LEU A 13 -4.38 -4.77 5.35
N LYS A 14 -4.52 -3.59 5.96
CA LYS A 14 -5.82 -3.06 6.42
C LYS A 14 -6.86 -2.96 5.29
N SER A 15 -6.42 -2.77 4.05
CA SER A 15 -7.31 -2.77 2.87
C SER A 15 -7.78 -4.16 2.43
N LYS A 16 -7.13 -5.23 2.91
CA LYS A 16 -7.32 -6.62 2.46
C LYS A 16 -7.90 -7.54 3.53
N MET A 17 -7.79 -7.19 4.81
CA MET A 17 -8.23 -8.03 5.94
C MET A 17 -8.70 -7.19 7.13
N HIS A 18 -9.33 -7.85 8.11
CA HIS A 18 -9.81 -7.19 9.31
C HIS A 18 -8.64 -6.58 10.12
N HIS A 19 -8.88 -5.43 10.74
CA HIS A 19 -7.85 -4.62 11.42
C HIS A 19 -6.99 -5.39 12.43
N ARG A 20 -7.59 -6.34 13.15
CA ARG A 20 -6.87 -7.18 14.13
C ARG A 20 -5.98 -8.22 13.46
N ASP A 21 -6.41 -8.77 12.34
CA ASP A 21 -5.63 -9.78 11.62
C ASP A 21 -4.47 -9.12 10.87
N ALA A 22 -4.70 -7.93 10.30
CA ALA A 22 -3.68 -7.13 9.64
C ALA A 22 -2.50 -6.80 10.58
N ILE A 23 -2.78 -6.42 11.83
CA ILE A 23 -1.71 -6.09 12.78
C ILE A 23 -0.96 -7.34 13.26
N VAL A 24 -1.67 -8.44 13.51
CA VAL A 24 -1.05 -9.71 13.93
C VAL A 24 -0.12 -10.26 12.84
N GLU A 25 -0.58 -10.27 11.59
CA GLU A 25 0.22 -10.72 10.45
C GLU A 25 1.46 -9.84 10.25
N THR A 26 1.29 -8.52 10.35
CA THR A 26 2.41 -7.57 10.24
C THR A 26 3.45 -7.79 11.34
N LEU A 27 3.00 -7.98 12.59
CA LEU A 27 3.88 -8.22 13.73
C LEU A 27 4.62 -9.54 13.58
N ASN A 28 3.94 -10.64 13.20
CA ASN A 28 4.58 -11.94 12.98
C ASN A 28 5.68 -11.86 11.92
N PHE A 29 5.48 -11.07 10.87
CA PHE A 29 6.51 -10.85 9.87
C PHE A 29 7.70 -10.04 10.40
N ALA A 30 7.44 -8.96 11.16
CA ALA A 30 8.49 -8.08 11.66
C ALA A 30 9.22 -8.63 12.89
N PHE A 31 8.59 -9.55 13.63
CA PHE A 31 9.07 -10.04 14.92
C PHE A 31 10.47 -10.65 14.88
N PRO A 32 10.78 -11.61 13.99
CA PRO A 32 12.11 -12.23 13.95
C PRO A 32 13.20 -11.21 13.63
N THR A 33 12.91 -10.27 12.73
CA THR A 33 13.87 -9.25 12.29
C THR A 33 14.17 -8.25 13.42
N ILE A 34 13.15 -7.78 14.13
CA ILE A 34 13.32 -6.85 15.26
C ILE A 34 14.12 -7.52 16.38
N ILE A 35 13.77 -8.76 16.74
CA ILE A 35 14.47 -9.48 17.81
C ILE A 35 15.92 -9.74 17.41
N THR A 36 16.19 -10.16 16.18
CA THR A 36 17.56 -10.45 15.73
C THR A 36 18.42 -9.18 15.78
N SER A 37 18.00 -8.11 15.11
CA SER A 37 18.79 -6.86 15.06
C SER A 37 18.87 -6.17 16.42
N GLY A 38 17.75 -6.10 17.14
CA GLY A 38 17.68 -5.46 18.44
C GLY A 38 18.49 -6.19 19.52
N SER A 39 18.54 -7.52 19.48
CA SER A 39 19.36 -8.30 20.40
C SER A 39 20.85 -8.10 20.13
N ILE A 40 21.26 -8.10 18.86
CA ILE A 40 22.65 -7.81 18.47
C ILE A 40 23.07 -6.43 18.99
N LEU A 41 22.27 -5.41 18.71
CA LEU A 41 22.57 -4.03 19.13
C LEU A 41 22.62 -3.90 20.65
N SER A 42 21.70 -4.54 21.37
CA SER A 42 21.66 -4.53 22.83
C SER A 42 22.90 -5.20 23.42
N ILE A 43 23.24 -6.41 22.95
CA ILE A 43 24.41 -7.16 23.41
C ILE A 43 25.70 -6.39 23.11
N CYS A 44 25.85 -5.86 21.90
CA CYS A 44 27.00 -5.03 21.55
C CYS A 44 27.10 -3.78 22.42
N GLY A 45 25.99 -3.10 22.68
CA GLY A 45 25.95 -1.93 23.56
C GLY A 45 26.44 -2.25 24.97
N PHE A 46 25.93 -3.33 25.58
CA PHE A 46 26.40 -3.79 26.88
C PHE A 46 27.86 -4.23 26.88
N LEU A 47 28.29 -4.98 25.87
CA LEU A 47 29.68 -5.44 25.76
C LEU A 47 30.65 -4.26 25.64
N ILE A 48 30.37 -3.30 24.77
CA ILE A 48 31.17 -2.07 24.62
C ILE A 48 31.18 -1.29 25.94
N GLY A 49 30.02 -1.17 26.58
CA GLY A 49 29.87 -0.53 27.90
C GLY A 49 30.79 -1.15 28.96
N SER A 50 30.91 -2.47 28.95
CA SER A 50 31.69 -3.24 29.94
C SER A 50 33.18 -3.41 29.61
N MET A 51 33.55 -3.43 28.32
CA MET A 51 34.92 -3.71 27.88
C MET A 51 35.78 -2.46 27.74
N THR A 52 35.17 -1.28 27.55
CA THR A 52 35.93 -0.04 27.35
C THR A 52 36.33 0.59 28.68
N SER A 53 37.53 1.18 28.72
CA SER A 53 38.02 1.93 29.90
C SER A 53 37.75 3.43 29.81
N GLU A 54 37.29 3.91 28.65
CA GLU A 54 36.91 5.30 28.44
C GLU A 54 35.48 5.53 28.97
N PRO A 55 35.29 6.31 30.06
CA PRO A 55 33.96 6.51 30.66
C PRO A 55 32.92 7.07 29.68
N VAL A 56 33.33 7.86 28.69
CA VAL A 56 32.41 8.38 27.66
C VAL A 56 31.82 7.24 26.81
N ILE A 57 32.68 6.33 26.34
CA ILE A 57 32.25 5.21 25.49
C ILE A 57 31.45 4.21 26.32
N ALA A 58 31.84 4.00 27.59
CA ALA A 58 31.15 3.11 28.50
C ALA A 58 29.70 3.55 28.74
N GLY A 59 29.50 4.84 29.03
CA GLY A 59 28.17 5.41 29.25
C GLY A 59 27.28 5.37 28.00
N ILE A 60 27.85 5.60 26.81
CA ILE A 60 27.12 5.47 25.54
C ILE A 60 26.69 4.01 25.31
N GLY A 61 27.60 3.05 25.49
CA GLY A 61 27.31 1.62 25.31
C GLY A 61 26.18 1.14 26.22
N GLU A 62 26.25 1.45 27.52
CA GLU A 62 25.23 1.05 28.48
C GLU A 62 23.86 1.69 28.18
N SER A 63 23.86 3.00 27.88
CA SER A 63 22.64 3.73 27.53
C SER A 63 22.01 3.19 26.25
N LEU A 64 22.84 2.86 25.25
CA LEU A 64 22.39 2.26 23.99
C LEU A 64 21.79 0.86 24.20
N GLY A 65 22.44 0.02 25.00
CA GLY A 65 21.96 -1.32 25.32
C GLY A 65 20.59 -1.29 26.00
N ARG A 66 20.47 -0.51 27.08
CA ARG A 66 19.21 -0.31 27.81
C ARG A 66 18.14 0.34 26.95
N GLY A 67 18.49 1.38 26.19
CA GLY A 67 17.58 2.07 25.29
C GLY A 67 17.02 1.16 24.19
N THR A 68 17.86 0.25 23.67
CA THR A 68 17.45 -0.72 22.65
C THR A 68 16.42 -1.71 23.20
N VAL A 69 16.65 -2.27 24.40
CA VAL A 69 15.69 -3.19 25.04
C VAL A 69 14.34 -2.52 25.27
N ILE A 70 14.35 -1.30 25.81
CA ILE A 70 13.13 -0.51 26.03
C ILE A 70 12.42 -0.25 24.70
N SER A 71 13.17 0.10 23.65
CA SER A 71 12.62 0.36 22.32
C SER A 71 11.94 -0.88 21.71
N ILE A 72 12.54 -2.06 21.84
CA ILE A 72 11.93 -3.33 21.38
C ILE A 72 10.59 -3.57 22.06
N ILE A 73 10.53 -3.41 23.39
CA ILE A 73 9.28 -3.56 24.15
C ILE A 73 8.23 -2.53 23.66
N MET A 74 8.64 -1.28 23.48
CA MET A 74 7.74 -0.22 23.02
C MET A 74 7.16 -0.52 21.62
N VAL A 75 8.00 -1.00 20.70
CA VAL A 75 7.56 -1.35 19.34
C VAL A 75 6.66 -2.58 19.33
N MET A 76 6.93 -3.59 20.16
CA MET A 76 6.10 -4.81 20.20
C MET A 76 4.76 -4.62 20.91
N PHE A 77 4.69 -3.74 21.91
CA PHE A 77 3.49 -3.57 22.73
C PHE A 77 2.75 -2.27 22.44
N ALA A 78 3.42 -1.12 22.47
CA ALA A 78 2.74 0.17 22.37
C ALA A 78 2.30 0.48 20.92
N LEU A 79 3.18 0.24 19.95
CA LEU A 79 2.90 0.52 18.54
C LEU A 79 1.63 -0.18 18.01
N PRO A 80 1.40 -1.49 18.22
CA PRO A 80 0.18 -2.13 17.73
C PRO A 80 -1.10 -1.61 18.39
N GLN A 81 -1.05 -1.19 19.66
CA GLN A 81 -2.20 -0.55 20.31
C GLN A 81 -2.50 0.82 19.68
N ILE A 82 -1.45 1.61 19.44
CA ILE A 82 -1.56 2.92 18.79
C ILE A 82 -2.09 2.76 17.36
N LEU A 83 -1.62 1.77 16.60
CA LEU A 83 -2.12 1.51 15.24
C LEU A 83 -3.58 1.04 15.24
N LEU A 84 -3.99 0.17 16.17
CA LEU A 84 -5.38 -0.26 16.26
C LEU A 84 -6.33 0.90 16.60
N ILE A 85 -6.01 1.71 17.60
CA ILE A 85 -6.82 2.88 17.99
C ILE A 85 -6.77 3.95 16.90
N GLY A 86 -5.56 4.26 16.43
CA GLY A 86 -5.30 5.23 15.38
C GLY A 86 -5.99 4.88 14.08
N SER A 87 -6.12 3.59 13.74
CA SER A 87 -6.83 3.16 12.53
C SER A 87 -8.29 3.62 12.52
N GLY A 88 -8.98 3.57 13.66
CA GLY A 88 -10.36 4.03 13.80
C GLY A 88 -10.51 5.56 13.80
N ILE A 89 -9.49 6.29 14.27
CA ILE A 89 -9.45 7.75 14.21
C ILE A 89 -9.14 8.22 12.79
N VAL A 90 -8.13 7.62 12.16
CA VAL A 90 -7.71 7.92 10.80
C VAL A 90 -8.84 7.64 9.82
N ASP A 91 -9.61 6.55 9.95
CA ASP A 91 -10.76 6.33 9.05
C ASP A 91 -11.83 7.40 9.17
N LYS A 92 -12.01 8.01 10.35
CA LYS A 92 -12.96 9.10 10.56
C LYS A 92 -12.45 10.45 10.07
N THR A 93 -11.13 10.66 10.03
CA THR A 93 -10.52 11.94 9.65
C THR A 93 -9.86 11.93 8.27
N SER A 94 -9.69 10.75 7.66
CA SER A 94 -9.09 10.59 6.34
C SER A 94 -10.10 11.05 5.29
N PHE A 95 -10.14 12.36 5.09
CA PHE A 95 -10.68 12.96 3.89
C PHE A 95 -9.84 12.43 2.73
N SER A 96 -10.46 11.61 1.89
CA SER A 96 -9.90 10.85 0.78
C SER A 96 -8.78 11.58 0.03
N VAL A 97 -7.53 11.27 0.37
CA VAL A 97 -6.41 11.38 -0.56
C VAL A 97 -6.44 10.08 -1.38
N PRO A 98 -6.78 10.11 -2.67
CA PRO A 98 -6.78 8.92 -3.50
C PRO A 98 -5.32 8.50 -3.67
N SER A 99 -4.88 7.56 -2.83
CA SER A 99 -3.65 6.83 -3.08
C SER A 99 -3.90 6.02 -4.35
N ILE A 100 -3.22 6.41 -5.43
CA ILE A 100 -3.20 5.71 -6.72
C ILE A 100 -2.70 4.29 -6.43
N THR A 101 -3.65 3.39 -6.19
CA THR A 101 -3.42 1.98 -5.91
C THR A 101 -2.97 1.32 -7.20
N GLU A 102 -1.76 0.76 -7.16
CA GLU A 102 -1.14 -0.19 -8.09
C GLU A 102 -1.78 -0.32 -9.49
N LYS A 103 -1.11 0.23 -10.50
CA LYS A 103 -1.28 -0.25 -11.88
C LYS A 103 -0.85 -1.71 -11.94
N LYS A 104 -1.80 -2.64 -11.87
CA LYS A 104 -1.58 -4.03 -12.28
C LYS A 104 -1.29 -4.06 -13.78
N SER A 105 -0.02 -3.98 -14.14
CA SER A 105 0.46 -4.25 -15.51
C SER A 105 0.53 -5.77 -15.68
N GLY A 106 -0.60 -6.38 -16.03
CA GLY A 106 -0.68 -7.79 -16.42
C GLY A 106 -0.83 -7.91 -17.93
N HIS A 107 -0.05 -8.78 -18.58
CA HIS A 107 -0.32 -9.22 -19.94
C HIS A 107 -1.49 -10.22 -19.91
N GLY A 108 -2.65 -9.83 -20.42
CA GLY A 108 -3.83 -10.70 -20.49
C GLY A 108 -5.07 -9.99 -21.01
N LYS A 109 -6.12 -10.76 -21.33
CA LYS A 109 -7.44 -10.23 -21.69
C LYS A 109 -8.14 -9.73 -20.43
N VAL A 110 -8.26 -8.42 -20.26
CA VAL A 110 -9.04 -7.80 -19.17
C VAL A 110 -10.41 -7.43 -19.72
N SER A 111 -11.48 -8.00 -19.15
CA SER A 111 -12.85 -7.59 -19.41
C SER A 111 -13.28 -6.62 -18.32
N VAL A 112 -13.77 -5.44 -18.71
CA VAL A 112 -14.33 -4.44 -17.79
C VAL A 112 -15.81 -4.30 -18.09
N ASN A 113 -16.66 -4.64 -17.14
CA ASN A 113 -18.10 -4.41 -17.24
C ASN A 113 -18.43 -3.07 -16.54
N GLY A 114 -18.46 -1.96 -17.28
CA GLY A 114 -18.80 -0.65 -16.74
C GLY A 114 -18.47 0.53 -17.66
N MET A 115 -18.77 1.74 -17.18
CA MET A 115 -18.42 3.00 -17.85
C MET A 115 -16.91 3.28 -17.66
N VAL A 116 -16.15 3.23 -18.76
CA VAL A 116 -14.71 3.54 -18.77
C VAL A 116 -14.51 4.94 -19.36
N ARG A 117 -13.77 5.81 -18.65
CA ARG A 117 -13.47 7.18 -19.09
C ARG A 117 -11.97 7.40 -18.98
N GLY A 118 -11.29 7.68 -20.09
CA GLY A 118 -9.84 7.90 -20.10
C GLY A 118 -9.26 8.06 -21.50
N SER A 119 -7.99 8.47 -21.57
CA SER A 119 -7.22 8.53 -22.81
C SER A 119 -6.32 7.29 -22.95
N ILE A 120 -6.35 6.67 -24.13
CA ILE A 120 -5.50 5.54 -24.49
C ILE A 120 -4.51 6.05 -25.55
N ASN A 121 -3.21 5.84 -25.35
CA ASN A 121 -2.19 6.17 -26.34
C ASN A 121 -1.57 4.85 -26.86
N GLY A 122 -1.96 4.46 -28.08
CA GLY A 122 -1.55 3.21 -28.71
C GLY A 122 -2.46 2.81 -29.87
N THR A 123 -2.14 1.70 -30.53
CA THR A 123 -2.95 1.16 -31.63
C THR A 123 -3.95 0.14 -31.09
N VAL A 124 -5.24 0.40 -31.26
CA VAL A 124 -6.33 -0.52 -30.87
C VAL A 124 -6.83 -1.25 -32.11
N HIS A 125 -6.80 -2.58 -32.09
CA HIS A 125 -7.40 -3.43 -33.12
C HIS A 125 -8.55 -4.22 -32.51
N GLY A 126 -9.75 -4.05 -33.03
CA GLY A 126 -10.94 -4.76 -32.56
C GLY A 126 -12.23 -4.18 -33.14
N ILE A 127 -13.32 -4.91 -32.95
CA ILE A 127 -14.67 -4.44 -33.29
C ILE A 127 -15.21 -3.71 -32.06
N MET A 128 -15.45 -2.41 -32.20
CA MET A 128 -16.06 -1.58 -31.15
C MET A 128 -17.56 -1.45 -31.45
N HIS A 129 -18.41 -1.90 -30.54
CA HIS A 129 -19.83 -1.59 -30.56
C HIS A 129 -20.05 -0.37 -29.66
N ALA A 130 -20.46 0.76 -30.27
CA ALA A 130 -20.81 1.98 -29.56
C ALA A 130 -22.14 2.50 -30.12
N THR A 131 -23.08 2.83 -29.23
CA THR A 131 -24.31 3.55 -29.58
C THR A 131 -24.05 5.03 -29.31
N VAL A 132 -24.17 5.87 -30.34
CA VAL A 132 -24.00 7.32 -30.24
C VAL A 132 -25.35 7.97 -30.50
N GLU A 133 -25.86 8.71 -29.52
CA GLU A 133 -27.07 9.52 -29.66
C GLU A 133 -26.66 11.00 -29.83
N GLY A 134 -27.01 11.63 -30.96
CA GLY A 134 -26.72 13.04 -31.24
C GLY A 134 -26.42 13.33 -32.72
N ASP A 135 -26.00 14.56 -33.03
CA ASP A 135 -25.52 14.93 -34.37
C ASP A 135 -24.15 14.27 -34.64
N ILE A 136 -24.08 13.45 -35.69
CA ILE A 136 -22.91 12.64 -36.03
C ILE A 136 -22.27 13.20 -37.31
N ASP A 137 -20.99 13.61 -37.24
CA ASP A 137 -20.17 13.97 -38.41
C ASP A 137 -19.02 12.96 -38.52
N LEU A 138 -19.11 12.03 -39.48
CA LEU A 138 -18.18 10.92 -39.65
C LEU A 138 -17.38 11.06 -40.94
N ASN A 139 -16.06 10.99 -40.83
CA ASN A 139 -15.16 10.90 -41.97
C ASN A 139 -14.70 9.45 -42.14
N LEU A 140 -15.38 8.70 -43.01
CA LEU A 140 -15.18 7.27 -43.21
C LEU A 140 -13.92 7.01 -44.05
N ILE A 141 -12.90 6.36 -43.49
CA ILE A 141 -11.65 6.04 -44.21
C ILE A 141 -11.77 4.74 -45.02
N SER A 142 -12.59 3.78 -44.56
CA SER A 142 -12.93 2.54 -45.28
C SER A 142 -14.09 1.81 -44.60
N GLY A 143 -15.14 1.47 -45.37
CA GLY A 143 -16.35 0.78 -44.89
C GLY A 143 -17.58 1.15 -45.73
N SER A 144 -18.65 0.36 -45.64
CA SER A 144 -19.95 0.66 -46.25
C SER A 144 -20.94 1.04 -45.14
N ALA A 145 -21.43 2.27 -45.15
CA ALA A 145 -22.52 2.71 -44.27
C ALA A 145 -23.84 2.28 -44.91
N ASN A 146 -24.64 1.50 -44.16
CA ASN A 146 -26.02 1.22 -44.54
C ASN A 146 -26.88 2.03 -43.56
N GLU A 147 -27.53 3.08 -44.05
CA GLU A 147 -28.57 3.77 -43.31
C GLU A 147 -29.77 2.84 -43.29
N GLU A 148 -30.11 2.30 -42.12
CA GLU A 148 -31.43 1.71 -41.92
C GLU A 148 -32.42 2.89 -41.88
N GLN A 149 -33.08 3.10 -43.01
CA GLN A 149 -34.17 4.05 -43.15
C GLN A 149 -35.40 3.36 -42.55
N ASP A 150 -35.89 3.87 -41.42
CA ASP A 150 -37.18 3.47 -40.87
C ASP A 150 -38.27 3.93 -41.84
N ASP A 151 -38.68 3.03 -42.72
CA ASP A 151 -39.93 3.13 -43.49
C ASP A 151 -41.10 2.89 -42.52
N GLU A 152 -41.59 3.94 -41.86
CA GLU A 152 -42.96 3.97 -41.34
C GLU A 152 -43.89 4.59 -42.39
N GLU A 153 -44.54 3.71 -43.17
CA GLU A 153 -45.70 3.99 -44.01
C GLU A 153 -46.95 4.34 -43.15
N ASP A 154 -47.62 5.43 -43.55
CA ASP A 154 -49.05 5.84 -43.42
C ASP A 154 -49.84 5.67 -42.09
#